data_AF-A0A967D0P8-F1
#
_entry.id   AF-A0A967D0P8-F1
#
_cell.length_a   1.000
_cell.length_b   1.000
_cell.length_c   1.000
_cell.angle_alpha   90.00
_cell.angle_beta   90.00
_cell.angle_gamma   90.00
#
_symmetry.space_group_name_H-M   'P 1'
#
loop_
_entity.id
_entity.type
_entity.pdbx_description
1 polymer ?
#
loop_
_entity_poly.entity_id
_entity_poly.type
_entity_poly.pdbx_seq_one_letter_code
_entity_poly.pdbx_strand_id
1 'polypeptide(L)'
;LQQIAAGLDQAVERVAASRSDIVAIGLDTPGPASATGVLSRRGSTNFVHADWAGFDIRGRLEELLGLPVHYLNDGNAAAVWGHVNLFGDEPDRTSVAAIIGTGLGGGVIHRGTVVAGSRGFGGELGHVLLPVAALVEQLPELTGIIAPCNCGRTADLESLCSLTAIRRNLLPHFLPHFPGHELADLDAAEAAVRVRGLAAKGDPMCRAIFQVQARALGLFFDQMINVFDPDALIVGGGAIETEAELQQWFLEEIRAGLPPQREEQADIPIAIMPNGDTAGARGAAIEARRLLANRAGKS
;
A
#
# COMPACT_ATOMS: atom_id res chain seq x y z
N LEU A 1 9.50 16.06 14.98
CA LEU A 1 10.94 15.73 14.82
C LEU A 1 11.60 15.24 16.11
N GLN A 2 11.56 15.97 17.23
CA GLN A 2 12.16 15.51 18.49
C GLN A 2 11.66 14.13 18.94
N GLN A 3 10.36 13.86 18.79
CA GLN A 3 9.80 12.53 19.07
C GLN A 3 10.35 11.42 18.16
N ILE A 4 10.65 11.72 16.89
CA ILE A 4 11.27 10.76 15.96
C ILE A 4 12.72 10.48 16.40
N ALA A 5 13.47 11.52 16.75
CA ALA A 5 14.84 11.37 17.26
C ALA A 5 14.90 10.55 18.56
N ALA A 6 14.00 10.82 19.51
CA ALA A 6 13.91 10.05 20.75
C ALA A 6 13.47 8.59 20.50
N GLY A 7 12.59 8.36 19.52
CA GLY A 7 12.20 7.01 19.10
C GLY A 7 13.37 6.23 18.49
N LEU A 8 14.22 6.89 17.69
CA LEU A 8 15.46 6.31 17.18
C LEU A 8 16.40 5.90 18.32
N ASP A 9 16.57 6.75 19.33
CA ASP A 9 17.41 6.44 20.51
C ASP A 9 16.93 5.19 21.24
N GLN A 10 15.63 5.10 21.49
CA GLN A 10 15.04 3.91 22.11
C GLN A 10 15.22 2.65 21.26
N ALA A 11 15.14 2.76 19.92
CA ALA A 11 15.35 1.62 19.03
C ALA A 11 16.80 1.14 19.05
N VAL A 12 17.77 2.07 19.07
CA VAL A 12 19.22 1.78 19.16
C VAL A 12 19.55 1.08 20.48
N GLU A 13 19.04 1.59 21.60
CA GLU A 13 19.23 0.98 22.92
C GLU A 13 18.68 -0.45 22.98
N ARG A 14 17.50 -0.69 22.38
CA ARG A 14 16.86 -2.02 22.37
C ARG A 14 17.67 -3.09 21.64
N VAL A 15 18.50 -2.70 20.67
CA VAL A 15 19.38 -3.63 19.94
C VAL A 15 20.81 -3.62 20.49
N ALA A 16 21.03 -2.99 21.65
CA ALA A 16 22.33 -2.84 22.30
C ALA A 16 23.42 -2.27 21.37
N ALA A 17 23.02 -1.36 20.47
CA ALA A 17 23.93 -0.64 19.58
C ALA A 17 24.20 0.79 20.11
N SER A 18 25.11 1.49 19.46
CA SER A 18 25.41 2.90 19.70
C SER A 18 24.92 3.76 18.52
N ARG A 19 24.65 5.05 18.78
CA ARG A 19 24.41 6.03 17.71
C ARG A 19 25.55 6.08 16.70
N SER A 20 26.78 5.81 17.14
CA SER A 20 27.96 5.76 16.26
C SER A 20 27.91 4.62 15.24
N ASP A 21 27.07 3.61 15.46
CA ASP A 21 26.91 2.47 14.57
C ASP A 21 25.92 2.76 13.44
N ILE A 22 25.19 3.89 13.52
CA ILE A 22 24.26 4.33 12.49
C ILE A 22 25.01 5.14 11.44
N VAL A 23 24.99 4.64 10.20
CA VAL A 23 25.64 5.28 9.04
C VAL A 23 24.66 6.04 8.14
N ALA A 24 23.38 5.69 8.17
CA ALA A 24 22.30 6.40 7.48
C ALA A 24 20.94 6.03 8.11
N ILE A 25 19.92 6.84 7.82
CA ILE A 25 18.56 6.68 8.32
C ILE A 25 17.60 6.60 7.13
N GLY A 26 16.72 5.61 7.13
CA GLY A 26 15.55 5.58 6.27
C GLY A 26 14.38 6.26 6.96
N LEU A 27 13.74 7.20 6.28
CA LEU A 27 12.53 7.87 6.72
C LEU A 27 11.41 7.59 5.71
N ASP A 28 10.33 6.99 6.18
CA ASP A 28 9.06 7.01 5.45
C ASP A 28 8.01 7.82 6.22
N THR A 29 7.09 8.42 5.48
CA THR A 29 5.93 9.09 6.08
C THR A 29 4.67 8.85 5.26
N PRO A 30 3.51 8.83 5.93
CA PRO A 30 2.25 8.68 5.23
C PRO A 30 1.77 10.01 4.64
N GLY A 31 1.04 9.90 3.53
CA GLY A 31 0.43 11.03 2.86
C GLY A 31 1.36 11.74 1.87
N PRO A 32 0.81 12.73 1.14
CA PRO A 32 1.45 13.31 -0.02
C PRO A 32 2.70 14.12 0.35
N ALA A 33 3.83 13.78 -0.25
CA ALA A 33 5.09 14.50 -0.14
C ALA A 33 5.85 14.48 -1.47
N SER A 34 6.83 15.37 -1.62
CA SER A 34 7.78 15.28 -2.73
C SER A 34 8.67 14.04 -2.60
N ALA A 35 9.38 13.69 -3.68
CA ALA A 35 10.37 12.61 -3.69
C ALA A 35 11.52 12.85 -2.68
N THR A 36 11.68 14.08 -2.22
CA THR A 36 12.75 14.50 -1.29
C THR A 36 12.25 14.69 0.15
N GLY A 37 10.99 14.38 0.45
CA GLY A 37 10.44 14.49 1.80
C GLY A 37 9.95 15.89 2.18
N VAL A 38 9.46 16.67 1.21
CA VAL A 38 8.73 17.92 1.50
C VAL A 38 7.25 17.62 1.51
N LEU A 39 6.62 17.74 2.68
CA LEU A 39 5.20 17.45 2.87
C LEU A 39 4.31 18.40 2.03
N SER A 40 3.16 17.90 1.58
CA SER A 40 2.22 18.69 0.79
C SER A 40 1.81 19.98 1.49
N ARG A 41 1.82 21.10 0.74
CA ARG A 41 1.30 22.40 1.21
C ARG A 41 -0.22 22.40 1.43
N ARG A 42 -0.93 21.42 0.88
CA ARG A 42 -2.37 21.25 1.08
C ARG A 42 -2.70 20.43 2.34
N GLY A 43 -1.67 20.00 3.09
CA GLY A 43 -1.81 19.14 4.26
C GLY A 43 -1.99 17.67 3.91
N SER A 44 -2.10 16.84 4.95
CA SER A 44 -2.53 15.45 4.85
C SER A 44 -3.42 15.11 6.05
N THR A 45 -4.16 14.01 5.97
CA THR A 45 -4.98 13.52 7.09
C THR A 45 -4.15 13.12 8.32
N ASN A 46 -2.86 12.85 8.13
CA ASN A 46 -1.95 12.38 9.17
C ASN A 46 -1.07 13.51 9.70
N PHE A 47 -0.87 14.56 8.90
CA PHE A 47 -0.15 15.79 9.24
C PHE A 47 -1.09 16.99 9.19
N VAL A 48 -2.02 17.05 10.14
CA VAL A 48 -3.14 18.02 10.15
C VAL A 48 -2.77 19.41 10.66
N HIS A 49 -1.67 19.54 11.42
CA HIS A 49 -1.23 20.84 11.94
C HIS A 49 -0.67 21.70 10.80
N ALA A 50 -1.02 22.98 10.76
CA ALA A 50 -0.67 23.90 9.67
C ALA A 50 0.84 23.98 9.40
N ASP A 51 1.66 23.87 10.45
CA ASP A 51 3.12 23.92 10.35
C ASP A 51 3.74 22.77 9.53
N TRP A 52 3.00 21.70 9.28
CA TRP A 52 3.46 20.62 8.41
C TRP A 52 3.34 20.94 6.92
N ALA A 53 2.54 21.95 6.55
CA ALA A 53 2.32 22.31 5.16
C ALA A 53 3.60 22.81 4.50
N GLY A 54 4.16 22.05 3.54
CA GLY A 54 5.41 22.40 2.88
C GLY A 54 6.66 22.17 3.75
N PHE A 55 6.52 21.46 4.86
CA PHE A 55 7.63 21.18 5.78
C PHE A 55 8.60 20.15 5.18
N ASP A 56 9.88 20.49 5.13
CA ASP A 56 10.95 19.58 4.71
C ASP A 56 11.30 18.61 5.85
N ILE A 57 10.51 17.55 6.01
CA ILE A 57 10.69 16.64 7.14
C ILE A 57 12.02 15.90 7.08
N ARG A 58 12.48 15.55 5.87
CA ARG A 58 13.74 14.83 5.66
C ARG A 58 14.94 15.72 5.98
N GLY A 59 15.01 16.91 5.38
CA GLY A 59 16.15 17.83 5.59
C GLY A 59 16.27 18.28 7.05
N ARG A 60 15.13 18.60 7.69
CA ARG A 60 15.12 19.01 9.10
C ARG A 60 15.45 17.87 10.06
N LEU A 61 15.13 16.62 9.71
CA LEU A 61 15.55 15.45 10.49
C LEU A 61 17.05 15.18 10.31
N GLU A 62 17.58 15.32 9.09
CA GLU A 62 19.01 15.20 8.78
C GLU A 62 19.85 16.23 9.55
N GLU A 63 19.42 17.50 9.57
CA GLU A 63 20.05 18.53 10.40
C GLU A 63 20.03 18.20 11.89
N LEU A 64 18.88 17.72 12.40
CA LEU A 64 18.71 17.41 13.82
C LEU A 64 19.60 16.23 14.27
N LEU A 65 19.76 15.23 13.41
CA LEU A 65 20.47 13.99 13.75
C LEU A 65 21.95 14.02 13.34
N GLY A 66 22.34 14.90 12.42
CA GLY A 66 23.70 14.95 11.88
C GLY A 66 24.07 13.71 11.05
N LEU A 67 23.07 12.98 10.56
CA LEU A 67 23.23 11.73 9.79
C LEU A 67 22.46 11.83 8.47
N PRO A 68 22.97 11.21 7.37
CA PRO A 68 22.23 11.17 6.12
C PRO A 68 20.86 10.54 6.28
N VAL A 69 19.80 11.25 5.87
CA VAL A 69 18.42 10.73 5.88
C VAL A 69 17.98 10.51 4.44
N HIS A 70 17.53 9.30 4.12
CA HIS A 70 16.83 9.01 2.86
C HIS A 70 15.33 9.01 3.09
N TYR A 71 14.58 9.55 2.12
CA TYR A 71 13.13 9.63 2.20
C TYR A 71 12.46 8.71 1.19
N LEU A 72 11.40 8.03 1.63
CA LEU A 72 10.42 7.38 0.77
C LEU A 72 9.01 7.77 1.23
N ASN A 73 8.05 7.76 0.31
CA ASN A 73 6.65 7.63 0.72
C ASN A 73 6.43 6.21 1.32
N ASP A 74 5.52 6.08 2.28
CA ASP A 74 5.19 4.83 2.98
C ASP A 74 4.83 3.66 2.03
N GLY A 75 4.03 3.91 0.99
CA GLY A 75 3.69 2.93 -0.04
C GLY A 75 4.91 2.45 -0.82
N ASN A 76 5.77 3.38 -1.25
CA ASN A 76 7.03 3.05 -1.93
C ASN A 76 7.99 2.28 -1.01
N ALA A 77 8.07 2.65 0.26
CA ALA A 77 8.88 1.94 1.25
C ALA A 77 8.39 0.49 1.44
N ALA A 78 7.08 0.29 1.60
CA ALA A 78 6.50 -1.05 1.66
C ALA A 78 6.78 -1.85 0.37
N ALA A 79 6.67 -1.23 -0.81
CA ALA A 79 6.97 -1.88 -2.09
C ALA A 79 8.44 -2.35 -2.18
N VAL A 80 9.40 -1.56 -1.68
CA VAL A 80 10.80 -1.99 -1.58
C VAL A 80 10.93 -3.24 -0.72
N TRP A 81 10.28 -3.27 0.45
CA TRP A 81 10.32 -4.43 1.33
C TRP A 81 9.77 -5.69 0.66
N GLY A 82 8.60 -5.59 0.00
CA GLY A 82 8.02 -6.71 -0.74
C GLY A 82 8.92 -7.20 -1.87
N HIS A 83 9.47 -6.28 -2.65
CA HIS A 83 10.38 -6.60 -3.74
C HIS A 83 11.62 -7.36 -3.25
N VAL A 84 12.28 -6.84 -2.22
CA VAL A 84 13.50 -7.45 -1.66
C VAL A 84 13.23 -8.79 -1.02
N ASN A 85 12.02 -9.01 -0.48
CA ASN A 85 11.66 -10.31 0.06
C ASN A 85 11.56 -11.39 -1.03
N LEU A 86 11.11 -11.04 -2.23
CA LEU A 86 11.02 -11.96 -3.36
C LEU A 86 12.33 -12.13 -4.11
N PHE A 87 13.07 -11.04 -4.30
CA PHE A 87 14.17 -10.96 -5.27
C PHE A 87 15.51 -10.56 -4.66
N GLY A 88 15.57 -10.26 -3.36
CA GLY A 88 16.76 -9.69 -2.75
C GLY A 88 17.13 -8.32 -3.36
N ASP A 89 18.42 -8.12 -3.62
CA ASP A 89 18.96 -6.91 -4.25
C ASP A 89 19.20 -7.07 -5.77
N GLU A 90 18.48 -7.98 -6.44
CA GLU A 90 18.65 -8.21 -7.89
C GLU A 90 18.32 -6.94 -8.73
N PRO A 91 19.29 -6.40 -9.52
CA PRO A 91 19.16 -5.08 -10.14
C PRO A 91 18.24 -5.00 -11.38
N ASP A 92 17.60 -6.10 -11.79
CA ASP A 92 16.81 -6.15 -13.03
C ASP A 92 15.37 -6.60 -12.83
N ARG A 93 14.97 -6.91 -11.61
CA ARG A 93 13.59 -7.34 -11.30
C ARG A 93 12.65 -6.15 -11.23
N THR A 94 11.43 -6.35 -11.69
CA THR A 94 10.33 -5.39 -11.64
C THR A 94 9.17 -5.98 -10.83
N SER A 95 8.59 -5.20 -9.93
CA SER A 95 7.41 -5.61 -9.18
C SER A 95 6.46 -4.45 -8.94
N VAL A 96 5.17 -4.77 -8.85
CA VAL A 96 4.12 -3.81 -8.51
C VAL A 96 3.44 -4.26 -7.23
N ALA A 97 3.41 -3.39 -6.22
CA ALA A 97 2.86 -3.71 -4.91
C ALA A 97 1.67 -2.82 -4.56
N ALA A 98 0.55 -3.43 -4.16
CA ALA A 98 -0.63 -2.76 -3.62
C ALA A 98 -0.80 -3.09 -2.13
N ILE A 99 -0.87 -2.06 -1.28
CA ILE A 99 -0.87 -2.18 0.18
C ILE A 99 -2.17 -1.66 0.75
N ILE A 100 -3.00 -2.58 1.25
CA ILE A 100 -4.35 -2.32 1.70
C ILE A 100 -4.35 -2.03 3.19
N GLY A 101 -4.73 -0.81 3.56
CA GLY A 101 -4.86 -0.39 4.95
C GLY A 101 -6.10 0.48 5.16
N THR A 102 -5.94 1.54 5.94
CA THR A 102 -7.01 2.56 6.10
C THR A 102 -7.37 3.19 4.75
N GLY A 103 -6.35 3.50 3.95
CA GLY A 103 -6.44 3.80 2.51
C GLY A 103 -5.82 2.67 1.68
N LEU A 104 -5.32 3.00 0.50
CA LEU A 104 -4.54 2.07 -0.32
C LEU A 104 -3.29 2.76 -0.87
N GLY A 105 -2.15 2.32 -0.36
CA GLY A 105 -0.84 2.72 -0.85
C GLY A 105 -0.28 1.69 -1.81
N GLY A 106 0.91 1.95 -2.32
CA GLY A 106 1.62 1.01 -3.16
C GLY A 106 2.91 1.60 -3.70
N GLY A 107 3.55 0.84 -4.58
CA GLY A 107 4.74 1.31 -5.26
C GLY A 107 5.10 0.40 -6.42
N VAL A 108 5.87 0.96 -7.34
CA VAL A 108 6.45 0.22 -8.47
C VAL A 108 7.95 0.22 -8.29
N ILE A 109 8.53 -0.97 -8.24
CA ILE A 109 9.97 -1.17 -8.36
C ILE A 109 10.21 -1.58 -9.80
N HIS A 110 10.92 -0.77 -10.57
CA HIS A 110 11.31 -1.09 -11.93
C HIS A 110 12.82 -1.28 -11.99
N ARG A 111 13.25 -2.49 -12.34
CA ARG A 111 14.66 -2.88 -12.39
C ARG A 111 15.40 -2.50 -11.09
N GLY A 112 14.89 -3.02 -9.97
CA GLY A 112 15.40 -2.79 -8.63
C GLY A 112 15.25 -1.35 -8.09
N THR A 113 14.68 -0.41 -8.86
CA THR A 113 14.60 1.01 -8.50
C THR A 113 13.16 1.48 -8.30
N VAL A 114 12.91 2.24 -7.24
CA VAL A 114 11.58 2.85 -6.98
C VAL A 114 11.23 3.86 -8.09
N VAL A 115 10.03 3.73 -8.65
CA VAL A 115 9.45 4.75 -9.54
C VAL A 115 8.87 5.90 -8.71
N ALA A 116 9.74 6.81 -8.25
CA ALA A 116 9.32 7.95 -7.41
C ALA A 116 8.57 9.05 -8.18
N GLY A 117 8.75 9.11 -9.51
CA GLY A 117 8.20 10.16 -10.37
C GLY A 117 8.87 11.52 -10.18
N SER A 118 8.77 12.40 -11.20
CA SER A 118 9.45 13.71 -11.20
C SER A 118 8.98 14.68 -10.11
N ARG A 119 7.81 14.42 -9.51
CA ARG A 119 7.21 15.24 -8.45
C ARG A 119 7.07 14.50 -7.11
N GLY A 120 7.49 13.24 -7.00
CA GLY A 120 7.32 12.43 -5.78
C GLY A 120 6.01 11.65 -5.67
N PHE A 121 5.16 11.72 -6.70
CA PHE A 121 3.85 11.05 -6.76
C PHE A 121 3.85 9.86 -7.72
N GLY A 122 5.02 9.32 -8.05
CA GLY A 122 5.11 8.05 -8.76
C GLY A 122 4.68 6.92 -7.81
N GLY A 123 3.88 5.99 -8.34
CA GLY A 123 3.39 4.86 -7.54
C GLY A 123 2.17 5.17 -6.65
N GLU A 124 1.43 6.26 -6.89
CA GLU A 124 0.13 6.54 -6.25
C GLU A 124 -0.98 5.61 -6.78
N LEU A 125 -0.76 4.30 -6.61
CA LEU A 125 -1.53 3.22 -7.23
C LEU A 125 -2.99 3.18 -6.78
N GLY A 126 -3.27 3.62 -5.55
CA GLY A 126 -4.63 3.73 -5.03
C GLY A 126 -5.55 4.67 -5.83
N HIS A 127 -4.98 5.61 -6.58
CA HIS A 127 -5.75 6.60 -7.34
C HIS A 127 -5.89 6.26 -8.83
N VAL A 128 -5.45 5.07 -9.24
CA VAL A 128 -5.69 4.56 -10.60
C VAL A 128 -7.16 4.19 -10.74
N LEU A 129 -7.81 4.75 -11.77
CA LEU A 129 -9.22 4.50 -12.07
C LEU A 129 -9.42 3.09 -12.61
N LEU A 130 -10.44 2.42 -12.09
CA LEU A 130 -10.80 1.06 -12.49
C LEU A 130 -11.89 1.05 -13.57
N PRO A 131 -11.87 0.06 -14.47
CA PRO A 131 -12.95 -0.15 -15.44
C PRO A 131 -14.18 -0.74 -14.74
N VAL A 132 -15.01 0.10 -14.11
CA VAL A 132 -16.17 -0.33 -13.31
C VAL A 132 -17.12 -1.22 -14.09
N ALA A 133 -17.33 -0.96 -15.38
CA ALA A 133 -18.19 -1.80 -16.21
C ALA A 133 -17.71 -3.26 -16.24
N ALA A 134 -16.39 -3.49 -16.41
CA ALA A 134 -15.81 -4.82 -16.38
C ALA A 134 -15.91 -5.45 -14.98
N LEU A 135 -15.78 -4.64 -13.92
CA LEU A 135 -15.98 -5.14 -12.56
C LEU A 135 -17.43 -5.58 -12.31
N VAL A 136 -18.42 -4.84 -12.81
CA VAL A 136 -19.85 -5.18 -12.71
C VAL A 136 -20.19 -6.39 -13.59
N GLU A 137 -19.53 -6.58 -14.73
CA GLU A 137 -19.67 -7.80 -15.53
C GLU A 137 -19.20 -9.04 -14.75
N GLN A 138 -18.12 -8.92 -13.97
CA GLN A 138 -17.63 -10.00 -13.09
C GLN A 138 -18.51 -10.19 -11.85
N LEU A 139 -19.04 -9.09 -11.30
CA LEU A 139 -19.83 -9.05 -10.06
C LEU A 139 -21.12 -8.22 -10.28
N PRO A 140 -22.17 -8.83 -10.86
CA PRO A 140 -23.42 -8.13 -11.19
C PRO A 140 -24.11 -7.48 -9.99
N GLU A 141 -23.87 -7.96 -8.77
CA GLU A 141 -24.34 -7.37 -7.52
C GLU A 141 -23.82 -5.95 -7.29
N LEU A 142 -22.75 -5.54 -7.98
CA LEU A 142 -22.23 -4.17 -7.96
C LEU A 142 -22.99 -3.22 -8.89
N THR A 143 -24.02 -3.67 -9.60
CA THR A 143 -24.83 -2.80 -10.45
C THR A 143 -25.32 -1.59 -9.68
N GLY A 144 -24.99 -0.39 -10.18
CA GLY A 144 -25.37 0.89 -9.57
C GLY A 144 -24.45 1.37 -8.45
N ILE A 145 -23.35 0.67 -8.14
CA ILE A 145 -22.39 1.12 -7.13
C ILE A 145 -21.79 2.49 -7.49
N ILE A 146 -21.70 3.37 -6.50
CA ILE A 146 -20.98 4.64 -6.59
C ILE A 146 -19.90 4.61 -5.51
N ALA A 147 -18.63 4.58 -5.93
CA ALA A 147 -17.48 4.47 -5.04
C ALA A 147 -16.64 5.77 -5.04
N PRO A 148 -17.04 6.82 -4.29
CA PRO A 148 -16.26 8.04 -4.21
C PRO A 148 -14.97 7.84 -3.40
N CYS A 149 -13.91 8.54 -3.80
CA CYS A 149 -12.63 8.61 -3.10
C CYS A 149 -12.42 9.99 -2.46
N ASN A 150 -11.61 10.03 -1.40
CA ASN A 150 -11.16 11.29 -0.79
C ASN A 150 -10.33 12.16 -1.75
N CYS A 151 -9.72 11.57 -2.78
CA CYS A 151 -8.99 12.31 -3.81
C CYS A 151 -9.90 13.15 -4.73
N GLY A 152 -11.23 12.97 -4.63
CA GLY A 152 -12.24 13.66 -5.44
C GLY A 152 -12.64 12.93 -6.71
N ARG A 153 -12.05 11.76 -6.98
CA ARG A 153 -12.45 10.87 -8.08
C ARG A 153 -13.46 9.83 -7.61
N THR A 154 -14.06 9.12 -8.56
CA THR A 154 -14.94 7.98 -8.31
C THR A 154 -14.34 6.75 -8.98
N ALA A 155 -14.38 5.62 -8.28
CA ALA A 155 -13.91 4.32 -8.75
C ALA A 155 -12.41 4.26 -9.06
N ASP A 156 -11.60 4.84 -8.16
CA ASP A 156 -10.20 4.45 -8.07
C ASP A 156 -10.03 3.18 -7.21
N LEU A 157 -8.87 2.54 -7.29
CA LEU A 157 -8.59 1.32 -6.55
C LEU A 157 -8.81 1.48 -5.03
N GLU A 158 -8.39 2.61 -4.44
CA GLU A 158 -8.59 2.89 -3.01
C GLU A 158 -10.07 2.89 -2.62
N SER A 159 -10.94 3.47 -3.47
CA SER A 159 -12.38 3.57 -3.23
C SER A 159 -13.13 2.24 -3.26
N LEU A 160 -12.47 1.15 -3.67
CA LEU A 160 -13.04 -0.20 -3.68
C LEU A 160 -12.28 -1.17 -2.77
N CYS A 161 -11.00 -0.93 -2.48
CA CYS A 161 -10.16 -1.91 -1.77
C CYS A 161 -9.80 -1.51 -0.33
N SER A 162 -9.88 -0.25 0.07
CA SER A 162 -9.45 0.17 1.41
C SER A 162 -10.45 -0.14 2.53
N LEU A 163 -10.01 -0.09 3.79
CA LEU A 163 -10.94 -0.11 4.94
C LEU A 163 -11.93 1.08 4.88
N THR A 164 -11.48 2.23 4.40
CA THR A 164 -12.34 3.39 4.17
C THR A 164 -13.40 3.10 3.11
N ALA A 165 -13.07 2.35 2.05
CA ALA A 165 -14.01 1.91 1.03
C ALA A 165 -15.06 0.94 1.58
N ILE A 166 -14.65 -0.03 2.42
CA ILE A 166 -15.60 -0.92 3.11
C ILE A 166 -16.64 -0.08 3.85
N ARG A 167 -16.19 0.86 4.68
CA ARG A 167 -17.08 1.72 5.48
C ARG A 167 -18.02 2.56 4.62
N ARG A 168 -17.48 3.24 3.61
CA ARG A 168 -18.19 4.32 2.92
C ARG A 168 -18.97 3.88 1.69
N ASN A 169 -18.52 2.80 1.05
CA ASN A 169 -18.97 2.43 -0.28
C ASN A 169 -19.57 1.02 -0.27
N LEU A 170 -18.85 0.03 0.27
CA LEU A 170 -19.28 -1.37 0.18
C LEU A 170 -20.36 -1.74 1.21
N LEU A 171 -20.17 -1.43 2.50
CA LEU A 171 -21.21 -1.72 3.50
C LEU A 171 -22.57 -1.06 3.15
N PRO A 172 -22.63 0.24 2.79
CA PRO A 172 -23.90 0.85 2.38
C PRO A 172 -24.52 0.22 1.13
N HIS A 173 -23.71 -0.34 0.23
CA HIS A 173 -24.18 -1.02 -0.98
C HIS A 173 -24.71 -2.43 -0.68
N PHE A 174 -24.02 -3.19 0.18
CA PHE A 174 -24.36 -4.58 0.45
C PHE A 174 -25.45 -4.73 1.52
N LEU A 175 -25.40 -3.99 2.63
CA LEU A 175 -26.33 -4.17 3.76
C LEU A 175 -27.83 -4.17 3.39
N PRO A 176 -28.33 -3.31 2.46
CA PRO A 176 -29.73 -3.36 2.03
C PRO A 176 -30.18 -4.72 1.45
N HIS A 177 -29.26 -5.51 0.93
CA HIS A 177 -29.49 -6.83 0.36
C HIS A 177 -29.38 -7.97 1.39
N PHE A 178 -28.97 -7.68 2.63
CA PHE A 178 -28.77 -8.64 3.71
C PHE A 178 -29.54 -8.18 4.98
N PRO A 179 -30.88 -8.21 4.96
CA PRO A 179 -31.69 -7.75 6.09
C PRO A 179 -31.42 -8.57 7.35
N GLY A 180 -31.20 -7.89 8.48
CA GLY A 180 -30.92 -8.51 9.78
C GLY A 180 -29.45 -8.92 10.00
N HIS A 181 -28.54 -8.53 9.09
CA HIS A 181 -27.11 -8.76 9.28
C HIS A 181 -26.58 -7.98 10.49
N GLU A 182 -25.74 -8.61 11.35
CA GLU A 182 -25.29 -8.02 12.62
C GLU A 182 -24.55 -6.69 12.47
N LEU A 183 -23.86 -6.50 11.33
CA LEU A 183 -23.16 -5.25 11.01
C LEU A 183 -24.09 -4.06 10.76
N ALA A 184 -25.39 -4.28 10.49
CA ALA A 184 -26.36 -3.22 10.27
C ALA A 184 -26.65 -2.40 11.55
N ASP A 185 -26.43 -3.00 12.72
CA ASP A 185 -26.72 -2.40 14.02
C ASP A 185 -25.52 -1.68 14.66
N LEU A 186 -24.35 -1.69 13.99
CA LEU A 186 -23.11 -1.10 14.48
C LEU A 186 -22.85 0.27 13.87
N ASP A 187 -21.99 1.05 14.52
CA ASP A 187 -21.39 2.22 13.86
C ASP A 187 -20.60 1.78 12.62
N ALA A 188 -20.66 2.57 11.55
CA ALA A 188 -20.08 2.19 10.26
C ALA A 188 -18.57 1.95 10.33
N ALA A 189 -17.83 2.68 11.18
CA ALA A 189 -16.40 2.46 11.35
C ALA A 189 -16.11 1.15 12.09
N GLU A 190 -16.90 0.85 13.13
CA GLU A 190 -16.80 -0.43 13.84
C GLU A 190 -17.18 -1.60 12.93
N ALA A 191 -18.27 -1.47 12.17
CA ALA A 191 -18.72 -2.48 11.23
C ALA A 191 -17.64 -2.83 10.20
N ALA A 192 -17.00 -1.81 9.61
CA ALA A 192 -15.95 -1.99 8.61
C ALA A 192 -14.75 -2.79 9.12
N VAL A 193 -14.33 -2.56 10.37
CA VAL A 193 -13.22 -3.31 10.99
C VAL A 193 -13.59 -4.78 11.22
N ARG A 194 -14.86 -5.08 11.51
CA ARG A 194 -15.34 -6.46 11.74
C ARG A 194 -15.47 -7.29 10.47
N VAL A 195 -15.64 -6.68 9.29
CA VAL A 195 -15.83 -7.38 8.01
C VAL A 195 -14.75 -8.44 7.78
N ARG A 196 -13.46 -8.13 7.99
CA ARG A 196 -12.36 -9.10 7.80
C ARG A 196 -12.54 -10.35 8.67
N GLY A 197 -12.85 -10.16 9.96
CA GLY A 197 -13.03 -11.26 10.90
C GLY A 197 -14.25 -12.13 10.60
N LEU A 198 -15.33 -11.52 10.08
CA LEU A 198 -16.52 -12.24 9.65
C LEU A 198 -16.31 -12.97 8.32
N ALA A 199 -15.62 -12.36 7.36
CA ALA A 199 -15.20 -13.02 6.13
C ALA A 199 -14.35 -14.26 6.44
N ALA A 200 -13.39 -14.16 7.36
CA ALA A 200 -12.59 -15.30 7.81
C ALA A 200 -13.44 -16.44 8.40
N LYS A 201 -14.58 -16.13 9.03
CA LYS A 201 -15.55 -17.11 9.54
C LYS A 201 -16.54 -17.63 8.49
N GLY A 202 -16.42 -17.18 7.24
CA GLY A 202 -17.27 -17.63 6.14
C GLY A 202 -18.59 -16.85 5.99
N ASP A 203 -18.72 -15.67 6.62
CA ASP A 203 -19.90 -14.83 6.42
C ASP A 203 -20.07 -14.45 4.92
N PRO A 204 -21.23 -14.71 4.30
CA PRO A 204 -21.40 -14.55 2.86
C PRO A 204 -21.33 -13.10 2.39
N MET A 205 -21.86 -12.15 3.16
CA MET A 205 -21.81 -10.72 2.77
C MET A 205 -20.38 -10.19 2.87
N CYS A 206 -19.68 -10.53 3.95
CA CYS A 206 -18.31 -10.11 4.17
C CYS A 206 -17.34 -10.77 3.17
N ARG A 207 -17.59 -12.03 2.78
CA ARG A 207 -16.89 -12.68 1.67
C ARG A 207 -17.14 -11.98 0.35
N ALA A 208 -18.39 -11.60 0.04
CA ALA A 208 -18.70 -10.83 -1.17
C ALA A 208 -17.96 -9.47 -1.17
N ILE A 209 -17.91 -8.76 -0.04
CA ILE A 209 -17.14 -7.52 0.09
C ILE A 209 -15.65 -7.76 -0.22
N PHE A 210 -15.03 -8.81 0.33
CA PHE A 210 -13.64 -9.15 0.03
C PHE A 210 -13.43 -9.56 -1.43
N GLN A 211 -14.41 -10.24 -2.03
CA GLN A 211 -14.38 -10.60 -3.45
C GLN A 211 -14.33 -9.35 -4.34
N VAL A 212 -15.09 -8.30 -4.01
CA VAL A 212 -14.99 -7.00 -4.70
C VAL A 212 -13.57 -6.45 -4.67
N GLN A 213 -12.92 -6.47 -3.50
CA GLN A 213 -11.56 -5.96 -3.35
C GLN A 213 -10.57 -6.77 -4.19
N ALA A 214 -10.69 -8.09 -4.18
CA ALA A 214 -9.84 -9.00 -4.94
C ALA A 214 -10.02 -8.81 -6.46
N ARG A 215 -11.27 -8.75 -6.94
CA ARG A 215 -11.57 -8.55 -8.37
C ARG A 215 -11.14 -7.17 -8.87
N ALA A 216 -11.31 -6.13 -8.04
CA ALA A 216 -10.80 -4.79 -8.32
C ALA A 216 -9.27 -4.77 -8.42
N LEU A 217 -8.56 -5.49 -7.54
CA LEU A 217 -7.10 -5.69 -7.64
C LEU A 217 -6.71 -6.47 -8.90
N GLY A 218 -7.49 -7.46 -9.32
CA GLY A 218 -7.26 -8.20 -10.57
C GLY A 218 -7.28 -7.26 -11.78
N LEU A 219 -8.34 -6.46 -11.92
CA LEU A 219 -8.44 -5.47 -13.01
C LEU A 219 -7.35 -4.41 -12.94
N PHE A 220 -6.99 -3.96 -11.74
CA PHE A 220 -5.86 -3.06 -11.56
C PHE A 220 -4.54 -3.69 -12.00
N PHE A 221 -4.28 -4.93 -11.57
CA PHE A 221 -3.04 -5.61 -11.91
C PHE A 221 -2.93 -5.94 -13.39
N ASP A 222 -4.04 -6.19 -14.09
CA ASP A 222 -4.06 -6.25 -15.55
C ASP A 222 -3.53 -4.95 -16.19
N GLN A 223 -3.98 -3.78 -15.72
CA GLN A 223 -3.45 -2.51 -16.18
C GLN A 223 -1.94 -2.41 -15.91
N MET A 224 -1.48 -2.88 -14.75
CA MET A 224 -0.07 -2.83 -14.36
C MET A 224 0.80 -3.81 -15.14
N ILE A 225 0.31 -5.02 -15.43
CA ILE A 225 0.98 -6.01 -16.28
C ILE A 225 1.22 -5.42 -17.66
N ASN A 226 0.19 -4.82 -18.26
CA ASN A 226 0.30 -4.23 -19.60
C ASN A 226 1.21 -2.98 -19.65
N VAL A 227 1.42 -2.29 -18.52
CA VAL A 227 2.26 -1.08 -18.44
C VAL A 227 3.72 -1.40 -18.10
N PHE A 228 3.95 -2.33 -17.18
CA PHE A 228 5.28 -2.56 -16.60
C PHE A 228 5.90 -3.91 -16.94
N ASP A 229 5.10 -4.88 -17.39
CA ASP A 229 5.53 -6.27 -17.60
C ASP A 229 6.35 -6.82 -16.40
N PRO A 230 5.77 -6.83 -15.19
CA PRO A 230 6.53 -7.09 -13.96
C PRO A 230 6.84 -8.57 -13.77
N ASP A 231 7.94 -8.87 -13.07
CA ASP A 231 8.28 -10.22 -12.62
C ASP A 231 7.36 -10.73 -11.49
N ALA A 232 6.74 -9.82 -10.72
CA ALA A 232 5.77 -10.18 -9.70
C ALA A 232 4.79 -9.05 -9.37
N LEU A 233 3.60 -9.46 -8.95
CA LEU A 233 2.60 -8.62 -8.31
C LEU A 233 2.59 -8.92 -6.82
N ILE A 234 2.43 -7.90 -5.98
CA ILE A 234 2.48 -8.03 -4.52
C ILE A 234 1.24 -7.40 -3.92
N VAL A 235 0.59 -8.12 -3.00
CA VAL A 235 -0.49 -7.58 -2.18
C VAL A 235 -0.07 -7.61 -0.72
N GLY A 236 -0.29 -6.53 0.00
CA GLY A 236 0.08 -6.41 1.40
C GLY A 236 -0.94 -5.64 2.23
N GLY A 237 -0.61 -5.49 3.51
CA GLY A 237 -1.38 -4.69 4.46
C GLY A 237 -2.45 -5.46 5.22
N GLY A 238 -2.98 -4.85 6.27
CA GLY A 238 -3.80 -5.53 7.27
C GLY A 238 -5.05 -6.24 6.73
N ALA A 239 -5.57 -5.86 5.55
CA ALA A 239 -6.71 -6.56 4.97
C ALA A 239 -6.41 -8.04 4.65
N ILE A 240 -5.17 -8.36 4.26
CA ILE A 240 -4.75 -9.71 3.89
C ILE A 240 -3.98 -10.45 5.00
N GLU A 241 -3.75 -9.81 6.15
CA GLU A 241 -3.15 -10.45 7.34
C GLU A 241 -4.20 -11.32 8.05
N THR A 242 -4.45 -12.48 7.46
CA THR A 242 -5.49 -13.43 7.85
C THR A 242 -4.95 -14.86 7.78
N GLU A 243 -5.78 -15.84 8.15
CA GLU A 243 -5.41 -17.25 8.03
C GLU A 243 -5.09 -17.64 6.57
N ALA A 244 -4.18 -18.61 6.40
CA ALA A 244 -3.67 -19.01 5.09
C ALA A 244 -4.76 -19.38 4.08
N GLU A 245 -5.88 -19.96 4.54
CA GLU A 245 -7.02 -20.30 3.69
C GLU A 245 -7.68 -19.05 3.07
N LEU A 246 -7.93 -18.01 3.87
CA LEU A 246 -8.53 -16.76 3.37
C LEU A 246 -7.55 -16.02 2.46
N GLN A 247 -6.26 -16.03 2.81
CA GLN A 247 -5.20 -15.49 1.97
C GLN A 247 -5.16 -16.15 0.59
N GLN A 248 -5.15 -17.49 0.57
CA GLN A 248 -5.12 -18.26 -0.67
C GLN A 248 -6.35 -17.98 -1.54
N TRP A 249 -7.56 -18.03 -0.94
CA TRP A 249 -8.79 -17.68 -1.64
C TRP A 249 -8.75 -16.25 -2.20
N PHE A 250 -8.23 -15.29 -1.44
CA PHE A 250 -8.13 -13.90 -1.89
C PHE A 250 -7.21 -13.77 -3.12
N LEU A 251 -6.06 -14.46 -3.13
CA LEU A 251 -5.17 -14.51 -4.29
C LEU A 251 -5.83 -15.16 -5.52
N GLU A 252 -6.62 -16.22 -5.32
CA GLU A 252 -7.40 -16.87 -6.38
C GLU A 252 -8.45 -15.93 -6.95
N GLU A 253 -9.16 -15.17 -6.12
CA GLU A 253 -10.12 -14.17 -6.57
C GLU A 253 -9.42 -13.01 -7.33
N ILE A 254 -8.23 -12.57 -6.91
CA ILE A 254 -7.44 -11.59 -7.68
C ILE A 254 -7.11 -12.17 -9.06
N ARG A 255 -6.59 -13.39 -9.10
CA ARG A 255 -6.21 -14.08 -10.33
C ARG A 255 -7.41 -14.22 -11.27
N ALA A 256 -8.57 -14.58 -10.74
CA ALA A 256 -9.80 -14.71 -11.51
C ALA A 256 -10.36 -13.36 -11.98
N GLY A 257 -10.00 -12.24 -11.33
CA GLY A 257 -10.34 -10.88 -11.76
C GLY A 257 -9.53 -10.37 -12.95
N LEU A 258 -8.39 -11.00 -13.26
CA LEU A 258 -7.60 -10.68 -14.44
C LEU A 258 -8.36 -11.05 -15.72
N PRO A 259 -8.45 -10.16 -16.72
CA PRO A 259 -8.86 -10.53 -18.08
C PRO A 259 -7.91 -11.57 -18.69
N PRO A 260 -8.27 -12.20 -19.82
CA PRO A 260 -7.38 -13.10 -20.55
C PRO A 260 -6.03 -12.44 -20.83
N GLN A 261 -4.96 -13.02 -20.28
CA GLN A 261 -3.60 -12.55 -20.47
C GLN A 261 -2.94 -13.21 -21.69
N ARG A 262 -1.83 -12.61 -22.15
CA ARG A 262 -0.90 -13.29 -23.08
C ARG A 262 -0.29 -14.51 -22.39
N GLU A 263 0.08 -15.52 -23.16
CA GLU A 263 0.67 -16.76 -22.62
C GLU A 263 1.91 -16.47 -21.77
N GLU A 264 2.76 -15.53 -22.22
CA GLU A 264 3.99 -15.11 -21.58
C GLU A 264 3.80 -14.35 -20.26
N GLN A 265 2.58 -13.88 -19.99
CA GLN A 265 2.24 -13.06 -18.82
C GLN A 265 1.27 -13.78 -17.87
N ALA A 266 0.69 -14.91 -18.29
CA ALA A 266 -0.38 -15.60 -17.58
C ALA A 266 0.06 -16.19 -16.23
N ASP A 267 1.35 -16.49 -16.08
CA ASP A 267 1.93 -17.11 -14.90
C ASP A 267 2.60 -16.13 -13.92
N ILE A 268 2.67 -14.82 -14.24
CA ILE A 268 3.26 -13.78 -13.37
C ILE A 268 2.74 -13.98 -11.93
N PRO A 269 3.61 -14.24 -10.93
CA PRO A 269 3.18 -14.59 -9.58
C PRO A 269 2.51 -13.40 -8.87
N ILE A 270 1.51 -13.73 -8.03
CA ILE A 270 0.90 -12.78 -7.08
C ILE A 270 1.28 -13.23 -5.68
N ALA A 271 2.08 -12.42 -4.99
CA ALA A 271 2.63 -12.75 -3.68
C ALA A 271 2.01 -11.91 -2.57
N ILE A 272 2.00 -12.46 -1.36
CA ILE A 272 1.63 -11.72 -0.15
C ILE A 272 2.88 -11.13 0.49
N MET A 273 2.82 -9.84 0.81
CA MET A 273 3.90 -9.16 1.52
C MET A 273 4.00 -9.65 2.98
N PRO A 274 5.17 -10.09 3.44
CA PRO A 274 5.37 -10.44 4.84
C PRO A 274 5.56 -9.21 5.72
N ASN A 275 5.27 -9.34 7.01
CA ASN A 275 5.56 -8.32 8.03
C ASN A 275 4.97 -6.93 7.73
N GLY A 276 3.70 -6.87 7.29
CA GLY A 276 3.04 -5.67 6.79
C GLY A 276 3.22 -4.44 7.69
N ASP A 277 2.99 -4.58 8.99
CA ASP A 277 3.14 -3.50 9.99
C ASP A 277 4.54 -2.86 10.04
N THR A 278 5.58 -3.56 9.59
CA THR A 278 6.96 -3.06 9.61
C THR A 278 7.56 -2.88 8.22
N ALA A 279 6.78 -3.11 7.16
CA ALA A 279 7.25 -3.09 5.78
C ALA A 279 7.81 -1.72 5.38
N GLY A 280 7.12 -0.64 5.75
CA GLY A 280 7.58 0.74 5.49
C GLY A 280 8.96 1.01 6.08
N ALA A 281 9.11 0.84 7.39
CA ALA A 281 10.37 1.07 8.09
C ALA A 281 11.52 0.20 7.53
N ARG A 282 11.25 -1.08 7.23
CA ARG A 282 12.25 -2.00 6.64
C ARG A 282 12.67 -1.56 5.24
N GLY A 283 11.72 -1.20 4.39
CA GLY A 283 12.02 -0.72 3.04
C GLY A 283 12.78 0.59 3.03
N ALA A 284 12.42 1.54 3.90
CA ALA A 284 13.14 2.79 4.06
C ALA A 284 14.60 2.56 4.49
N ALA A 285 14.83 1.65 5.43
CA ALA A 285 16.16 1.27 5.88
C ALA A 285 17.00 0.61 4.75
N ILE A 286 16.37 -0.24 3.92
CA ILE A 286 17.04 -0.86 2.76
C ILE A 286 17.52 0.20 1.76
N GLU A 287 16.66 1.16 1.40
CA GLU A 287 17.06 2.22 0.46
C GLU A 287 18.13 3.15 1.03
N ALA A 288 18.06 3.47 2.33
CA ALA A 288 19.12 4.22 3.00
C ALA A 288 20.48 3.50 2.90
N ARG A 289 20.50 2.17 3.07
CA ARG A 289 21.72 1.35 2.88
C ARG A 289 22.21 1.36 1.44
N ARG A 290 21.32 1.21 0.45
CA ARG A 290 21.68 1.20 -0.99
C ARG A 290 22.33 2.49 -1.43
N LEU A 291 21.86 3.64 -0.93
CA LEU A 291 22.46 4.93 -1.24
C LEU A 291 23.88 5.09 -0.71
N LEU A 292 24.20 4.51 0.44
CA LEU A 292 25.57 4.52 0.96
C LEU A 292 26.51 3.71 0.07
N ALA A 293 26.10 2.51 -0.34
CA ALA A 293 26.89 1.68 -1.26
C ALA A 293 27.15 2.37 -2.60
N ASN A 294 26.14 3.03 -3.18
CA ASN A 294 26.27 3.77 -4.43
C ASN A 294 27.17 5.02 -4.34
N ARG A 295 27.31 5.62 -3.14
CA ARG A 295 28.25 6.71 -2.90
C ARG A 295 29.68 6.21 -2.74
N ALA A 296 29.88 5.07 -2.07
CA ALA A 296 31.20 4.45 -1.87
C ALA A 296 31.80 3.88 -3.17
N GLY A 297 30.97 3.44 -4.13
CA GLY A 297 31.43 2.99 -5.45
C GLY A 297 31.77 4.11 -6.45
N LYS A 298 31.52 5.37 -6.09
CA LYS A 298 31.82 6.56 -6.92
C LYS A 298 33.01 7.38 -6.41
N SER A 299 33.63 6.97 -5.30
CA SER A 299 34.88 7.51 -4.75
C SER A 299 36.05 6.61 -5.13
#